data_AF-A0A1I8C4U5-F1
#
_entry.id   AF-A0A1I8C4U5-F1
#
_cell.length_a   1.000
_cell.length_b   1.000
_cell.length_c   1.000
_cell.angle_alpha   90.00
_cell.angle_beta   90.00
_cell.angle_gamma   90.00
#
_symmetry.space_group_name_H-M   'P 1'
#
loop_
_entity.id
_entity.type
_entity.pdbx_description
1 polymer ?
#
loop_
_entity_poly.entity_id
_entity_poly.type
_entity_poly.pdbx_seq_one_letter_code
_entity_poly.pdbx_strand_id
1 'polypeptide(L)'
;MSSKGAHVKGTDGSDYKSRQQVASRYKISADYKFYLKCVFILHFAVISFMWAKVGGEILSKYFGIELETYKKLNMPAAYHWEYVWCLSFVPPVLAIFSFKKNQINLIRISYYGTFFVGILPCMIGLGEQIPEFYSYVVHSDTETPMFKGTLPMVVIWFIFFIVAVQINGIAMYCSSILLNCWRGKFNTILTTKKEKST
;
A
#
# COMPACT_ATOMS: atom_id res chain seq x y z
N MET A 1 -34.46 -1.33 33.45
CA MET A 1 -34.70 0.01 32.86
C MET A 1 -33.43 0.83 33.06
N SER A 2 -32.63 1.04 32.00
CA SER A 2 -31.42 1.87 32.09
C SER A 2 -31.84 3.32 32.20
N SER A 3 -31.62 3.93 33.36
CA SER A 3 -32.05 5.29 33.66
C SER A 3 -31.22 6.28 32.86
N LYS A 4 -31.94 7.25 32.29
CA LYS A 4 -31.44 8.36 31.48
C LYS A 4 -30.17 8.94 32.10
N GLY A 5 -29.06 8.85 31.37
CA GLY A 5 -27.80 9.49 31.74
C GLY A 5 -28.04 10.96 32.09
N ALA A 6 -27.42 11.42 33.17
CA ALA A 6 -27.62 12.76 33.72
C ALA A 6 -27.39 13.82 32.64
N HIS A 7 -28.45 14.49 32.21
CA HIS A 7 -28.35 15.68 31.37
C HIS A 7 -27.88 16.84 32.25
N VAL A 8 -26.75 17.45 31.90
CA VAL A 8 -26.27 18.67 32.53
C VAL A 8 -27.33 19.76 32.30
N LYS A 9 -27.85 20.35 33.39
CA LYS A 9 -28.87 21.39 33.36
C LYS A 9 -28.29 22.61 32.61
N GLY A 10 -28.80 22.89 31.41
CA GLY A 10 -28.36 24.03 30.58
C GLY A 10 -28.03 23.73 29.11
N THR A 11 -28.01 22.47 28.68
CA THR A 11 -27.80 22.12 27.25
C THR A 11 -29.12 21.78 26.57
N ASP A 12 -29.48 22.49 25.50
CA ASP A 12 -30.68 22.29 24.65
C ASP A 12 -30.66 21.00 23.80
N GLY A 13 -29.68 20.12 24.01
CA GLY A 13 -29.50 18.88 23.26
C GLY A 13 -28.87 19.06 21.86
N SER A 14 -28.66 20.30 21.39
CA SER A 14 -27.97 20.58 20.12
C SER A 14 -26.50 20.13 20.17
N ASP A 15 -25.85 20.31 21.33
CA ASP A 15 -24.46 19.92 21.58
C ASP A 15 -24.24 18.39 21.51
N TYR A 16 -25.27 17.59 21.82
CA TYR A 16 -25.17 16.13 21.77
C TYR A 16 -24.86 15.61 20.36
N LYS A 17 -25.53 16.16 19.33
CA LYS A 17 -25.27 15.79 17.93
C LYS A 17 -23.86 16.20 17.51
N SER A 18 -23.41 17.38 17.93
CA SER A 18 -22.06 17.88 17.65
C SER A 18 -20.99 16.96 18.26
N ARG A 19 -21.11 16.62 19.56
CA ARG A 19 -20.20 15.71 20.26
C ARG A 19 -20.16 14.31 19.64
N GLN A 20 -21.31 13.76 19.24
CA GLN A 20 -21.37 12.46 18.56
C GLN A 20 -20.64 12.48 17.22
N GLN A 21 -20.79 13.54 16.42
CA GLN A 21 -20.09 13.68 15.14
C GLN A 21 -18.58 13.83 15.32
N VAL A 22 -18.14 14.53 16.37
CA VAL A 22 -16.72 14.66 16.69
C VAL A 22 -16.15 13.30 17.12
N ALA A 23 -16.84 12.59 18.01
CA ALA A 23 -16.42 11.27 18.48
C ALA A 23 -16.35 10.23 17.35
N SER A 24 -17.31 10.22 16.42
CA SER A 24 -17.31 9.30 15.29
C SER A 24 -16.13 9.53 14.34
N ARG A 25 -15.76 10.79 14.09
CA ARG A 25 -14.56 11.15 13.30
C ARG A 25 -13.26 10.64 13.94
N TYR A 26 -13.12 10.78 15.26
CA TYR A 26 -11.94 10.28 15.97
C TYR A 26 -11.87 8.75 15.94
N LYS A 27 -13.00 8.07 16.12
CA LYS A 27 -13.08 6.61 16.01
C LYS A 27 -12.65 6.13 14.62
N ILE A 28 -13.26 6.68 13.57
CA ILE A 28 -12.93 6.33 12.18
C ILE A 28 -11.46 6.64 11.88
N SER A 29 -10.94 7.78 12.32
CA SER A 29 -9.52 8.09 12.14
C SER A 29 -8.61 7.11 12.88
N ALA A 30 -9.00 6.59 14.03
CA ALA A 30 -8.21 5.61 14.77
C ALA A 30 -8.21 4.24 14.05
N ASP A 31 -9.39 3.79 13.62
CA ASP A 31 -9.57 2.52 12.91
C ASP A 31 -8.74 2.50 11.61
N TYR A 32 -8.85 3.55 10.79
CA TYR A 32 -8.11 3.64 9.52
C TYR A 32 -6.60 3.84 9.69
N LYS A 33 -6.14 4.44 10.79
CA LYS A 33 -4.71 4.43 11.13
C LYS A 33 -4.23 3.01 11.44
N PHE A 34 -5.03 2.22 12.15
CA PHE A 34 -4.69 0.84 12.45
C PHE A 34 -4.66 -0.02 11.18
N TYR A 35 -5.69 0.06 10.35
CA TYR A 35 -5.73 -0.66 9.06
C TYR A 35 -4.53 -0.30 8.19
N LEU A 36 -4.21 0.99 8.09
CA LEU A 36 -3.08 1.45 7.29
C LEU A 36 -1.73 0.92 7.83
N LYS A 37 -1.56 0.80 9.15
CA LYS A 37 -0.38 0.15 9.75
C LYS A 37 -0.28 -1.33 9.39
N CYS A 38 -1.39 -2.06 9.44
CA CYS A 38 -1.42 -3.48 9.04
C CYS A 38 -1.01 -3.65 7.57
N VAL A 39 -1.53 -2.79 6.69
CA VAL A 39 -1.17 -2.77 5.26
C VAL A 39 0.31 -2.44 5.07
N PHE A 40 0.87 -1.51 5.85
CA PHE A 40 2.31 -1.21 5.81
C PHE A 40 3.16 -2.38 6.25
N ILE A 41 2.76 -3.14 7.27
CA ILE A 41 3.49 -4.36 7.67
C ILE A 41 3.54 -5.36 6.51
N LEU A 42 2.41 -5.57 5.82
CA LEU A 42 2.37 -6.42 4.62
C LEU A 42 3.27 -5.87 3.51
N HIS A 43 3.24 -4.56 3.26
CA HIS A 43 4.11 -3.93 2.29
C HIS A 43 5.61 -4.11 2.64
N PHE A 44 5.98 -3.94 3.90
CA PHE A 44 7.34 -4.17 4.38
C PHE A 44 7.78 -5.64 4.27
N ALA A 45 6.84 -6.58 4.41
CA ALA A 45 7.12 -7.99 4.17
C ALA A 45 7.40 -8.27 2.68
N VAL A 46 6.64 -7.66 1.76
CA VAL A 46 6.87 -7.83 0.31
C VAL A 46 8.15 -7.13 -0.14
N ILE A 47 8.42 -5.91 0.36
CA ILE A 47 9.62 -5.16 -0.04
C ILE A 47 10.92 -5.80 0.47
N SER A 48 10.89 -6.51 1.60
CA SER A 48 12.09 -7.21 2.08
C SER A 48 12.53 -8.32 1.12
N PHE A 49 11.59 -9.03 0.49
CA PHE A 49 11.91 -9.99 -0.58
C PHE A 49 12.51 -9.32 -1.81
N MET A 50 11.99 -8.15 -2.21
CA MET A 50 12.55 -7.38 -3.32
C MET A 50 13.94 -6.84 -3.00
N TRP A 51 14.17 -6.35 -1.79
CA TRP A 51 15.50 -5.96 -1.33
C TRP A 51 16.48 -7.14 -1.27
N ALA A 52 16.02 -8.34 -0.90
CA ALA A 52 16.87 -9.52 -0.95
C ALA A 52 17.30 -9.86 -2.39
N LYS A 53 16.37 -9.78 -3.36
CA LYS A 53 16.66 -9.99 -4.79
C LYS A 53 17.61 -8.92 -5.34
N VAL A 54 17.19 -7.65 -5.30
CA VAL A 54 17.92 -6.52 -5.89
C VAL A 54 19.22 -6.26 -5.13
N GLY A 55 19.20 -6.37 -3.81
CA GLY A 55 20.39 -6.24 -2.97
C GLY A 55 21.41 -7.35 -3.23
N GLY A 56 20.97 -8.59 -3.48
CA GLY A 56 21.85 -9.70 -3.87
C GLY A 56 22.62 -9.41 -5.17
N GLU A 57 21.94 -8.85 -6.17
CA GLU A 57 22.59 -8.42 -7.42
C GLU A 57 23.56 -7.26 -7.20
N ILE A 58 23.16 -6.23 -6.44
CA ILE A 58 24.03 -5.07 -6.14
C ILE A 58 25.28 -5.52 -5.39
N LEU A 59 25.14 -6.39 -4.39
CA LEU A 59 26.26 -6.93 -3.62
C LEU A 59 27.22 -7.75 -4.49
N SER A 60 26.67 -8.60 -5.36
CA SER A 60 27.47 -9.38 -6.30
C SER A 60 28.23 -8.48 -7.28
N LYS A 61 27.53 -7.52 -7.91
CA LYS A 61 28.07 -6.69 -9.00
C LYS A 61 29.05 -5.61 -8.52
N TYR A 62 28.78 -4.95 -7.40
CA TYR A 62 29.57 -3.80 -6.95
C TYR A 62 30.55 -4.13 -5.83
N PHE A 63 30.26 -5.15 -5.02
CA PHE A 63 31.08 -5.50 -3.86
C PHE A 63 31.79 -6.85 -4.00
N GLY A 64 31.50 -7.61 -5.07
CA GLY A 64 32.06 -8.96 -5.27
C GLY A 64 31.60 -9.97 -4.22
N ILE A 65 30.52 -9.67 -3.48
CA ILE A 65 29.99 -10.54 -2.43
C ILE A 65 28.90 -11.41 -3.05
N GLU A 66 29.26 -12.64 -3.39
CA GLU A 66 28.34 -13.60 -3.98
C GLU A 66 27.62 -14.40 -2.90
N LEU A 67 26.40 -14.00 -2.57
CA LEU A 67 25.53 -14.78 -1.67
C LEU A 67 25.22 -16.15 -2.29
N GLU A 68 25.54 -17.23 -1.57
CA GLU A 68 25.26 -18.60 -2.03
C GLU A 68 23.78 -18.83 -2.35
N THR A 69 22.89 -18.19 -1.59
CA THR A 69 21.44 -18.23 -1.84
C THR A 69 21.07 -17.62 -3.18
N TYR A 70 21.71 -16.52 -3.58
CA TYR A 70 21.46 -15.85 -4.86
C TYR A 70 21.95 -16.72 -6.04
N LYS A 71 23.16 -17.28 -5.93
CA LYS A 71 23.70 -18.22 -6.93
C LYS A 71 22.83 -19.45 -7.12
N LYS A 72 22.42 -20.09 -6.02
CA LYS A 72 21.59 -21.30 -6.06
C LYS A 72 20.22 -21.06 -6.70
N LEU A 73 19.71 -19.83 -6.61
CA LEU A 73 18.38 -19.48 -7.10
C LEU A 73 18.36 -19.12 -8.58
N ASN A 74 19.54 -18.93 -9.20
CA ASN A 74 19.72 -18.53 -10.60
C ASN A 74 18.75 -17.42 -11.02
N MET A 75 18.69 -16.36 -10.22
CA MET A 75 17.76 -15.26 -10.48
C MET A 75 18.21 -14.44 -11.68
N PRO A 76 17.27 -14.02 -12.57
CA PRO A 76 17.59 -13.10 -13.65
C PRO A 76 17.99 -11.73 -13.09
N ALA A 77 18.71 -10.96 -13.90
CA ALA A 77 19.03 -9.57 -13.61
C ALA A 77 17.76 -8.76 -13.30
N ALA A 78 17.85 -7.82 -12.38
CA ALA A 78 16.75 -6.98 -11.95
C ALA A 78 16.35 -6.02 -13.07
N TYR A 79 15.05 -5.96 -13.33
CA TYR A 79 14.49 -4.99 -14.26
C TYR A 79 14.54 -3.58 -13.67
N HIS A 80 14.54 -2.56 -14.53
CA HIS A 80 14.60 -1.15 -14.14
C HIS A 80 13.49 -0.76 -13.15
N TRP A 81 12.28 -1.30 -13.34
CA TRP A 81 11.14 -1.02 -12.46
C TRP A 81 11.35 -1.58 -11.04
N GLU A 82 12.12 -2.64 -10.86
CA GLU A 82 12.39 -3.24 -9.54
C GLU A 82 13.19 -2.30 -8.65
N TYR A 83 14.20 -1.64 -9.23
CA TYR A 83 15.01 -0.64 -8.53
C TYR A 83 14.16 0.54 -8.05
N VAL A 84 13.27 1.03 -8.91
CA VAL A 84 12.34 2.12 -8.54
C VAL A 84 11.37 1.64 -7.47
N TRP A 85 10.85 0.42 -7.59
CA TRP A 85 9.91 -0.15 -6.63
C TRP A 85 10.55 -0.41 -5.26
N CYS A 86 11.86 -0.64 -5.18
CA CYS A 86 12.59 -0.72 -3.90
C CYS A 86 12.54 0.57 -3.08
N LEU A 87 12.15 1.71 -3.68
CA LEU A 87 11.91 2.98 -2.99
C LEU A 87 10.47 3.11 -2.44
N SER A 88 9.61 2.12 -2.65
CA SER A 88 8.21 2.11 -2.20
C SER A 88 8.02 2.08 -0.67
N PHE A 89 9.09 1.89 0.11
CA PHE A 89 9.06 2.05 1.57
C PHE A 89 8.92 3.51 2.04
N VAL A 90 9.30 4.48 1.21
CA VAL A 90 9.31 5.91 1.58
C VAL A 90 7.90 6.41 1.92
N PRO A 91 6.85 6.19 1.09
CA PRO A 91 5.50 6.63 1.42
C PRO A 91 4.92 6.06 2.73
N PRO A 92 5.05 4.74 3.05
CA PRO A 92 4.68 4.21 4.37
C PRO A 92 5.36 4.91 5.54
N VAL A 93 6.67 5.19 5.46
CA VAL A 93 7.41 5.89 6.51
C VAL A 93 6.86 7.31 6.72
N LEU A 94 6.63 8.05 5.64
CA LEU A 94 6.05 9.39 5.69
C LEU A 94 4.63 9.39 6.28
N ALA A 95 3.80 8.38 5.94
CA ALA A 95 2.49 8.21 6.53
C ALA A 95 2.55 7.95 8.05
N ILE A 96 3.46 7.09 8.52
CA ILE A 96 3.61 6.80 9.95
C ILE A 96 3.96 8.09 10.73
N PHE A 97 4.86 8.91 10.20
CA PHE A 97 5.19 10.20 10.80
C PHE A 97 4.00 11.17 10.85
N SER A 98 3.09 11.08 9.88
CA SER A 98 1.87 11.90 9.88
C SER A 98 0.90 11.58 11.03
N PHE A 99 0.93 10.36 11.57
CA PHE A 99 -0.11 9.89 12.51
C PHE A 99 -0.09 10.57 13.88
N LYS A 100 1.09 11.03 14.36
CA LYS A 100 1.23 11.64 15.69
C LYS A 100 0.48 12.97 15.81
N LYS A 101 0.57 13.81 14.78
CA LYS A 101 -0.02 15.16 14.76
C LYS A 101 -1.10 15.32 13.68
N ASN A 102 -1.58 14.24 13.09
CA ASN A 102 -2.53 14.26 11.96
C ASN A 102 -2.07 15.20 10.83
N GLN A 103 -0.79 15.12 10.44
CA GLN A 103 -0.20 16.06 9.50
C GLN A 103 -0.72 15.81 8.07
N ILE A 104 -1.63 16.66 7.62
CA ILE A 104 -2.30 16.56 6.31
C ILE A 104 -1.30 16.57 5.14
N ASN A 105 -0.21 17.34 5.24
CA ASN A 105 0.78 17.44 4.17
C ASN A 105 1.57 16.14 4.02
N LEU A 106 2.00 15.52 5.12
CA LEU A 106 2.75 14.25 5.08
C LEU A 106 1.91 13.10 4.55
N ILE A 107 0.67 12.95 5.00
CA ILE A 107 -0.21 11.87 4.48
C ILE A 107 -0.59 12.12 3.00
N ARG A 108 -0.62 13.38 2.55
CA ARG A 108 -0.82 13.73 1.14
C ARG A 108 0.40 13.34 0.29
N ILE A 109 1.60 13.67 0.76
CA ILE A 109 2.85 13.28 0.09
C ILE A 109 2.94 11.75 0.05
N SER A 110 2.62 11.07 1.14
CA SER A 110 2.54 9.61 1.16
C SER A 110 1.52 9.07 0.15
N TYR A 111 0.31 9.62 0.09
CA TYR A 111 -0.72 9.18 -0.88
C TYR A 111 -0.23 9.24 -2.34
N TYR A 112 0.33 10.38 -2.77
CA TYR A 112 0.88 10.50 -4.13
C TYR A 112 2.16 9.70 -4.32
N GLY A 113 3.01 9.64 -3.29
CA GLY A 113 4.21 8.81 -3.29
C GLY A 113 3.89 7.34 -3.53
N THR A 114 2.89 6.78 -2.84
CA THR A 114 2.43 5.40 -3.04
C THR A 114 2.00 5.15 -4.48
N PHE A 115 1.39 6.13 -5.15
CA PHE A 115 1.08 6.01 -6.57
C PHE A 115 2.35 5.96 -7.43
N PHE A 116 3.26 6.93 -7.27
CA PHE A 116 4.43 7.08 -8.13
C PHE A 116 5.51 6.02 -7.94
N VAL A 117 5.78 5.59 -6.71
CA VAL A 117 6.83 4.59 -6.41
C VAL A 117 6.28 3.21 -6.09
N GLY A 118 4.96 3.08 -5.89
CA GLY A 118 4.31 1.79 -5.60
C GLY A 118 3.54 1.24 -6.79
N ILE A 119 2.55 1.98 -7.30
CA ILE A 119 1.66 1.51 -8.37
C ILE A 119 2.30 1.65 -9.75
N LEU A 120 2.87 2.81 -10.07
CA LEU A 120 3.38 3.11 -11.40
C LEU A 120 4.50 2.15 -11.85
N PRO A 121 5.51 1.81 -11.02
CA PRO A 121 6.53 0.83 -11.39
C PRO A 121 5.94 -0.56 -11.63
N CYS A 122 4.91 -0.96 -10.86
CA CYS A 122 4.19 -2.21 -11.13
C CYS A 122 3.50 -2.22 -12.49
N MET A 123 2.93 -1.08 -12.93
CA MET A 123 2.28 -1.00 -14.24
C MET A 123 3.30 -1.08 -15.39
N ILE A 124 4.46 -0.44 -15.23
CA ILE A 124 5.56 -0.54 -16.20
C ILE A 124 6.06 -1.98 -16.25
N GLY A 125 6.35 -2.58 -15.09
CA GLY A 125 6.80 -3.98 -15.01
C GLY A 125 5.79 -4.95 -15.60
N LEU A 126 4.49 -4.76 -15.34
CA LEU A 126 3.44 -5.58 -15.94
C LEU A 126 3.45 -5.45 -17.47
N GLY A 127 3.61 -4.24 -18.00
CA GLY A 127 3.74 -4.00 -19.45
C GLY A 127 4.93 -4.73 -20.08
N GLU A 128 6.09 -4.71 -19.42
CA GLU A 128 7.30 -5.40 -19.88
C GLU A 128 7.14 -6.94 -19.88
N GLN A 129 6.30 -7.48 -18.99
CA GLN A 129 6.12 -8.92 -18.81
C GLN A 129 5.00 -9.52 -19.70
N ILE A 130 4.18 -8.70 -20.37
CA ILE A 130 3.09 -9.18 -21.25
C ILE A 130 3.61 -10.04 -22.42
N PRO A 131 4.64 -9.64 -23.19
CA PRO A 131 5.12 -10.43 -24.32
C PRO A 131 5.64 -11.80 -23.88
N GLU A 132 6.41 -11.82 -22.79
CA GLU A 132 6.97 -13.05 -22.20
C GLU A 132 5.86 -13.98 -21.70
N PHE A 133 4.83 -13.43 -21.06
CA PHE A 133 3.66 -14.20 -20.63
C PHE A 133 2.88 -14.77 -21.82
N TYR A 134 2.68 -13.97 -22.87
CA TYR A 134 2.00 -14.41 -24.08
C TYR A 134 2.75 -15.55 -24.76
N SER A 135 4.07 -15.44 -24.92
CA SER A 135 4.90 -16.51 -25.47
C SER A 135 4.84 -17.78 -24.64
N TYR A 136 4.91 -17.66 -23.30
CA TYR A 136 4.78 -18.80 -22.40
C TYR A 136 3.42 -19.52 -22.54
N VAL A 137 2.31 -18.78 -22.57
CA VAL A 137 0.96 -19.36 -22.64
C VAL A 137 0.65 -19.96 -24.01
N VAL A 138 1.06 -19.30 -25.10
CA VAL A 138 0.68 -19.69 -26.46
C VAL A 138 1.63 -20.73 -27.05
N HIS A 139 2.94 -20.54 -26.86
CA HIS A 139 3.96 -21.37 -27.52
C HIS A 139 4.58 -22.41 -26.58
N SER A 140 4.29 -22.37 -25.27
CA SER A 140 4.95 -23.21 -24.25
C SER A 140 6.48 -23.11 -24.32
N ASP A 141 6.99 -21.94 -24.72
CA ASP A 141 8.43 -21.72 -24.89
C ASP A 141 9.17 -21.87 -23.55
N THR A 142 10.22 -22.70 -23.57
CA THR A 142 11.06 -23.04 -22.41
C THR A 142 12.20 -22.05 -22.17
N GLU A 143 12.36 -21.03 -23.02
CA GLU A 143 13.42 -20.02 -22.89
C GLU A 143 13.09 -18.92 -21.85
N THR A 144 11.89 -18.93 -21.27
CA THR A 144 11.57 -18.00 -20.18
C THR A 144 12.43 -18.31 -18.94
N PRO A 145 13.01 -17.28 -18.27
CA PRO A 145 13.76 -17.48 -17.04
C PRO A 145 12.92 -18.25 -16.01
N MET A 146 13.45 -19.39 -15.56
CA MET A 146 12.77 -20.25 -14.59
C MET A 146 13.31 -20.03 -13.18
N PHE A 147 12.41 -19.80 -12.24
CA PHE A 147 12.72 -19.85 -10.82
C PHE A 147 12.94 -21.31 -10.40
N LYS A 148 14.16 -21.62 -9.95
CA LYS A 148 14.60 -22.99 -9.59
C LYS A 148 14.38 -24.05 -10.68
N GLY A 149 14.27 -23.65 -11.95
CA GLY A 149 14.07 -24.58 -13.06
C GLY A 149 12.69 -25.25 -13.13
N THR A 150 11.71 -24.79 -12.35
CA THR A 150 10.37 -25.40 -12.30
C THR A 150 9.23 -24.41 -12.47
N LEU A 151 9.37 -23.17 -11.99
CA LEU A 151 8.32 -22.16 -12.07
C LEU A 151 8.76 -21.01 -12.99
N PRO A 152 8.00 -20.66 -14.04
CA PRO A 152 8.33 -19.51 -14.88
C PRO A 152 8.32 -18.23 -14.05
N MET A 153 9.38 -17.43 -14.18
CA MET A 153 9.53 -16.18 -13.42
C MET A 153 8.38 -15.20 -13.72
N VAL A 154 7.90 -15.18 -14.97
CA VAL A 154 6.77 -14.36 -15.40
C VAL A 154 5.51 -14.61 -14.54
N VAL A 155 5.20 -15.87 -14.21
CA VAL A 155 4.02 -16.20 -13.38
C VAL A 155 4.18 -15.63 -11.96
N ILE A 156 5.39 -15.73 -11.39
CA ILE A 156 5.70 -15.15 -10.08
C ILE A 156 5.52 -13.64 -10.11
N TRP A 157 5.97 -12.97 -11.18
CA TRP A 157 5.82 -11.54 -11.33
C TRP A 157 4.37 -11.09 -11.41
N PHE A 158 3.51 -11.81 -12.15
CA PHE A 158 2.09 -11.49 -12.21
C PHE A 158 1.42 -11.60 -10.83
N ILE A 159 1.73 -12.65 -10.05
CA ILE A 159 1.24 -12.78 -8.67
C ILE A 159 1.73 -11.61 -7.81
N PHE A 160 3.02 -11.29 -7.91
CA PHE A 160 3.60 -10.14 -7.22
C PHE A 160 2.87 -8.83 -7.57
N PHE A 161 2.63 -8.55 -8.86
CA PHE A 161 1.95 -7.31 -9.28
C PHE A 161 0.54 -7.22 -8.73
N ILE A 162 -0.24 -8.31 -8.77
CA ILE A 162 -1.59 -8.36 -8.21
C ILE A 162 -1.56 -8.02 -6.72
N VAL A 163 -0.69 -8.67 -5.95
CA VAL A 163 -0.55 -8.44 -4.50
C VAL A 163 -0.06 -7.03 -4.22
N ALA A 164 0.96 -6.55 -4.94
CA ALA A 164 1.53 -5.23 -4.76
C ALA A 164 0.50 -4.12 -5.07
N VAL A 165 -0.25 -4.23 -6.17
CA VAL A 165 -1.29 -3.27 -6.53
C VAL A 165 -2.42 -3.27 -5.49
N GLN A 166 -2.82 -4.44 -4.98
CA GLN A 166 -3.82 -4.52 -3.91
C GLN A 166 -3.36 -3.84 -2.62
N ILE A 167 -2.15 -4.13 -2.14
CA ILE A 167 -1.58 -3.54 -0.94
C ILE A 167 -1.50 -2.01 -1.08
N ASN A 168 -0.93 -1.52 -2.19
CA ASN A 168 -0.78 -0.08 -2.45
C ASN A 168 -2.15 0.60 -2.66
N GLY A 169 -3.09 -0.06 -3.33
CA GLY A 169 -4.45 0.45 -3.55
C GLY A 169 -5.24 0.60 -2.25
N ILE A 170 -5.18 -0.41 -1.36
CA ILE A 170 -5.80 -0.33 -0.03
C ILE A 170 -5.11 0.77 0.81
N ALA A 171 -3.78 0.89 0.75
CA ALA A 171 -3.06 1.95 1.45
C ALA A 171 -3.51 3.36 1.00
N MET A 172 -3.66 3.56 -0.31
CA MET A 172 -4.18 4.80 -0.88
C MET A 172 -5.63 5.05 -0.45
N TYR A 173 -6.49 4.04 -0.49
CA TYR A 173 -7.88 4.14 -0.03
C TYR A 173 -7.95 4.58 1.44
N CYS A 174 -7.24 3.90 2.34
CA CYS A 174 -7.20 4.25 3.76
C CYS A 174 -6.63 5.66 3.99
N SER A 175 -5.58 6.04 3.24
CA SER A 175 -5.00 7.38 3.30
C SER A 175 -5.96 8.47 2.83
N SER A 176 -6.79 8.19 1.82
CA SER A 176 -7.83 9.12 1.35
C SER A 176 -8.90 9.39 2.40
N ILE A 177 -9.29 8.35 3.16
CA ILE A 177 -10.26 8.47 4.26
C ILE A 177 -9.65 9.28 5.40
N LEU A 178 -8.41 8.99 5.80
CA LEU A 178 -7.70 9.78 6.82
C LEU A 178 -7.56 11.25 6.42
N LEU A 179 -7.23 11.53 5.15
CA LEU A 179 -7.18 12.89 4.61
C LEU A 179 -8.52 13.61 4.75
N ASN A 180 -9.63 12.93 4.46
CA ASN A 180 -10.98 13.50 4.58
C ASN A 180 -11.39 13.71 6.04
N CYS A 181 -11.01 12.80 6.95
CA CYS A 181 -11.22 12.94 8.38
C CYS A 181 -10.46 14.15 8.94
N TRP A 182 -9.17 14.29 8.62
CA TRP A 182 -8.32 15.34 9.20
C TRP A 182 -8.60 16.73 8.61
N ARG A 183 -9.08 16.81 7.36
CA ARG A 183 -9.56 18.07 6.76
C ARG A 183 -10.96 18.47 7.22
N GLY A 184 -11.63 17.64 8.03
CA GLY A 184 -13.00 17.88 8.48
C GLY A 184 -14.08 17.75 7.40
N LYS A 185 -13.74 17.21 6.21
CA LYS A 185 -14.65 17.04 5.07
C LYS A 185 -15.47 15.74 5.14
N PHE A 186 -15.23 14.89 6.13
CA PHE A 186 -15.87 13.58 6.23
C PHE A 186 -17.40 13.64 6.38
N ASN A 187 -17.94 14.62 7.12
CA ASN A 187 -19.39 14.71 7.32
C ASN A 187 -20.14 15.06 6.02
N THR A 188 -19.54 15.85 5.13
CA THR A 188 -20.12 16.22 3.83
C THR A 188 -20.26 15.00 2.91
N ILE A 189 -19.32 14.05 3.00
CA ILE A 189 -19.36 12.81 2.20
C ILE A 189 -20.45 11.86 2.73
N LEU A 190 -20.64 11.79 4.04
CA LEU A 190 -21.71 10.96 4.61
C LEU A 190 -23.11 11.53 4.35
N THR A 191 -23.30 12.84 4.40
CA THR A 191 -24.60 13.47 4.10
C THR A 191 -24.98 13.26 2.64
N THR A 192 -24.05 13.49 1.71
CA THR A 192 -24.26 13.26 0.28
C THR A 192 -24.49 11.78 -0.06
N LYS A 193 -23.82 10.85 0.62
CA LYS A 193 -24.06 9.41 0.42
C LYS A 193 -25.43 8.99 0.96
N LYS A 194 -25.89 9.58 2.07
CA LYS A 194 -27.22 9.32 2.65
C LYS A 194 -28.33 9.84 1.75
N GLU A 195 -28.20 11.04 1.20
CA GLU A 195 -29.16 11.63 0.25
C GLU A 195 -29.30 10.82 -1.04
N LYS A 196 -28.21 10.21 -1.55
CA LYS A 196 -28.26 9.35 -2.74
C LYS A 196 -28.83 7.94 -2.50
N SER A 197 -29.03 7.55 -1.24
CA SER A 197 -29.57 6.24 -0.85
C SER A 197 -31.05 6.29 -0.44
N THR A 198 -31.67 7.47 -0.54
CA THR A 198 -33.10 7.75 -0.35
C THR A 198 -33.69 8.20 -1.66
#